data_AF-A0AAD7UHH5-F1
#
_entry.id   AF-A0AAD7UHH5-F1
#
_cell.length_a   1.000
_cell.length_b   1.000
_cell.length_c   1.000
_cell.angle_alpha   90.00
_cell.angle_beta   90.00
_cell.angle_gamma   90.00
#
_symmetry.space_group_name_H-M   'P 1'
#
loop_
_entity.id
_entity.type
_entity.pdbx_description
1 polymer ?
#
loop_
_entity_poly.entity_id
_entity_poly.type
_entity_poly.pdbx_seq_one_letter_code
_entity_poly.pdbx_strand_id
1 'polypeptide(L)'
;MLAPCVVEVAGLLISTQVDIVSPAHGSRWDGTPPLVLEALVMPPWLVSVAVVCVAVDDDASTIRCTPDPLALPEGLAAGVHRLEAYAAFPNGTRLDCHLREHDAVRFRIGPRNDDDEEKKKKRRRRGPPATIVTAADAPYFPRLSNLVGSLQTWEPELPVVVFDLGLDAAEAETASRWRNVRRVTPFFFEWTTTTTTTDVGLVGWKAWVILQILREEERSVLWLDANTEVRSPLDEVLAAIDETGYFLTVAGHRFPTAKTVRPATLAFFGCEAPFASLPECTSAFVGVKPKSRFHLDVLPKVAACSANRTCLYPPDSVGNTNQRRDQSALNAALCQFAIECTTADRRFWMWHGQKSFLPTEDPFSQNGMVLFSRRGNAQVYTPS
;
A
#
# COMPACT_ATOMS: atom_id res chain seq x y z
N MET A 1 -3.86 -7.73 -29.50
CA MET A 1 -2.79 -8.26 -28.62
C MET A 1 -3.42 -8.59 -27.28
N LEU A 2 -3.29 -9.83 -26.81
CA LEU A 2 -3.70 -10.20 -25.45
C LEU A 2 -2.86 -9.40 -24.44
N ALA A 3 -3.44 -9.07 -23.28
CA ALA A 3 -2.67 -8.48 -22.20
C ALA A 3 -1.52 -9.45 -21.82
N PRO A 4 -0.32 -8.96 -21.49
CA PRO A 4 0.87 -9.80 -21.25
C PRO A 4 0.74 -10.79 -20.07
N CYS A 5 -0.36 -10.72 -19.32
CA CYS A 5 -0.63 -11.60 -18.17
C CYS A 5 -1.62 -12.73 -18.49
N VAL A 6 -2.02 -12.91 -19.75
CA VAL A 6 -2.96 -13.94 -20.15
C VAL A 6 -2.27 -14.93 -21.08
N VAL A 7 -2.03 -16.14 -20.59
CA VAL A 7 -1.50 -17.25 -21.39
C VAL A 7 -2.59 -18.22 -21.76
N GLU A 8 -2.52 -18.73 -22.99
CA GLU A 8 -3.36 -19.83 -23.43
C GLU A 8 -2.69 -21.15 -23.07
N VAL A 9 -3.28 -21.89 -22.13
CA VAL A 9 -2.83 -23.24 -21.78
C VAL A 9 -3.96 -24.21 -22.16
N ALA A 10 -3.66 -25.12 -23.10
CA ALA A 10 -4.62 -26.11 -23.60
C ALA A 10 -5.95 -25.50 -24.11
N GLY A 11 -5.89 -24.34 -24.79
CA GLY A 11 -7.09 -23.66 -25.33
C GLY A 11 -7.80 -22.72 -24.35
N LEU A 12 -7.31 -22.57 -23.11
CA LEU A 12 -7.89 -21.70 -22.09
C LEU A 12 -6.99 -20.49 -21.82
N LEU A 13 -7.54 -19.28 -21.95
CA LEU A 13 -6.91 -18.04 -21.53
C LEU A 13 -6.92 -17.92 -20.00
N ILE A 14 -5.74 -17.94 -19.38
CA ILE A 14 -5.57 -17.94 -17.93
C ILE A 14 -4.72 -16.74 -17.54
N SER A 15 -5.21 -15.99 -16.54
CA SER A 15 -4.39 -15.00 -15.84
C SER A 15 -3.59 -15.70 -14.76
N THR A 16 -2.27 -15.55 -14.81
CA THR A 16 -1.34 -16.25 -13.94
C THR A 16 -0.53 -15.28 -13.09
N GLN A 17 -0.13 -15.69 -11.88
CA GLN A 17 0.73 -14.90 -11.00
C GLN A 17 1.73 -15.84 -10.32
N VAL A 18 3.00 -15.45 -10.27
CA VAL A 18 4.07 -16.17 -9.54
C VAL A 18 4.57 -15.23 -8.46
N ASP A 19 4.25 -15.55 -7.21
CA ASP A 19 4.62 -14.74 -6.06
C ASP A 19 5.86 -15.31 -5.40
N ILE A 20 6.76 -14.46 -4.90
CA ILE A 20 7.80 -14.88 -3.95
C ILE A 20 7.44 -14.33 -2.58
N VAL A 21 7.26 -15.23 -1.61
CA VAL A 21 7.15 -14.87 -0.21
C VAL A 21 8.51 -15.15 0.43
N SER A 22 9.16 -14.09 0.92
CA SER A 22 10.41 -14.18 1.65
C SER A 22 10.32 -13.42 2.97
N PRO A 23 10.66 -14.03 4.12
CA PRO A 23 10.83 -13.30 5.38
C PRO A 23 11.97 -12.28 5.33
N ALA A 24 12.81 -12.32 4.28
CA ALA A 24 13.92 -11.39 4.08
C ALA A 24 13.60 -10.21 3.14
N HIS A 25 12.36 -10.03 2.68
CA HIS A 25 12.04 -8.91 1.79
C HIS A 25 12.26 -7.57 2.52
N GLY A 26 13.16 -6.73 1.99
CA GLY A 26 13.64 -5.50 2.66
C GLY A 26 14.50 -5.74 3.90
N SER A 27 14.63 -6.99 4.36
CA SER A 27 15.45 -7.38 5.49
C SER A 27 16.93 -7.49 5.08
N ARG A 28 17.81 -7.31 6.07
CA ARG A 28 19.23 -7.62 5.92
C ARG A 28 19.41 -9.12 6.14
N TRP A 29 19.99 -9.81 5.17
CA TRP A 29 20.38 -11.22 5.30
C TRP A 29 21.86 -11.28 5.67
N ASP A 30 22.17 -12.04 6.72
CA ASP A 30 23.54 -12.20 7.25
C ASP A 30 24.36 -13.25 6.49
N GLY A 31 23.76 -13.88 5.47
CA GLY A 31 24.40 -14.90 4.65
C GLY A 31 24.28 -16.31 5.23
N THR A 32 23.55 -16.50 6.34
CA THR A 32 23.35 -17.85 6.93
C THR A 32 22.26 -18.61 6.16
N PRO A 33 22.55 -19.78 5.57
CA PRO A 33 21.57 -20.58 4.85
C PRO A 33 20.54 -21.26 5.77
N PRO A 34 19.35 -21.63 5.25
CA PRO A 34 18.79 -21.26 3.95
C PRO A 34 17.80 -20.10 4.06
N LEU A 35 17.89 -19.12 3.16
CA LEU A 35 16.76 -18.26 2.86
C LEU A 35 15.75 -19.07 2.06
N VAL A 36 14.69 -19.52 2.71
CA VAL A 36 13.62 -20.28 2.04
C VAL A 36 12.70 -19.29 1.35
N LEU A 37 12.58 -19.45 0.02
CA LEU A 37 11.64 -18.69 -0.80
C LEU A 37 10.44 -19.59 -1.10
N GLU A 38 9.26 -19.15 -0.69
CA GLU A 38 8.01 -19.82 -1.07
C GLU A 38 7.48 -19.16 -2.33
N ALA A 39 7.33 -19.95 -3.39
CA ALA A 39 6.77 -19.48 -4.65
C ALA A 39 5.31 -19.93 -4.81
N LEU A 40 4.37 -19.00 -4.94
CA LEU A 40 2.95 -19.33 -5.16
C LEU A 40 2.58 -19.09 -6.62
N VAL A 41 2.23 -20.16 -7.34
CA VAL A 41 1.70 -20.06 -8.71
C VAL A 41 0.19 -20.08 -8.66
N MET A 42 -0.44 -19.04 -9.18
CA MET A 42 -1.90 -18.95 -9.30
C MET A 42 -2.33 -19.11 -10.77
N PRO A 43 -3.40 -19.87 -11.06
CA PRO A 43 -4.11 -20.78 -10.14
C PRO A 43 -3.26 -22.00 -9.69
N PRO A 44 -3.50 -22.57 -8.48
CA PRO A 44 -2.63 -23.60 -7.88
C PRO A 44 -2.43 -24.87 -8.70
N TRP A 45 -3.37 -25.19 -9.61
CA TRP A 45 -3.22 -26.36 -10.48
C TRP A 45 -2.08 -26.20 -11.50
N LEU A 46 -1.63 -24.97 -11.80
CA LEU A 46 -0.51 -24.73 -12.71
C LEU A 46 0.83 -25.25 -12.19
N VAL A 47 0.98 -25.41 -10.88
CA VAL A 47 2.18 -25.98 -10.26
C VAL A 47 2.43 -27.42 -10.74
N SER A 48 1.39 -28.11 -11.24
CA SER A 48 1.53 -29.46 -11.82
C SER A 48 2.09 -29.50 -13.25
N VAL A 49 2.13 -28.36 -13.94
CA VAL A 49 2.50 -28.26 -15.36
C VAL A 49 3.62 -27.24 -15.65
N ALA A 50 4.08 -26.53 -14.63
CA ALA A 50 5.19 -25.58 -14.71
C ALA A 50 6.16 -25.76 -13.55
N VAL A 51 7.45 -25.51 -13.80
CA VAL A 51 8.47 -25.39 -12.75
C VAL A 51 8.65 -23.93 -12.38
N VAL A 52 8.83 -23.63 -11.09
CA VAL A 52 9.22 -22.29 -10.68
C VAL A 52 10.71 -22.13 -10.85
N CYS A 53 11.11 -21.08 -11.54
CA CYS A 53 12.47 -20.66 -11.70
C CYS A 53 12.71 -19.36 -10.96
N VAL A 54 13.91 -19.18 -10.41
CA VAL A 54 14.36 -17.92 -9.81
C VAL A 54 15.63 -17.46 -10.46
N ALA A 55 15.74 -16.16 -10.71
CA ALA A 55 16.96 -15.47 -11.12
C ALA A 55 17.32 -14.36 -10.11
N VAL A 56 18.61 -14.18 -9.86
CA VAL A 56 19.15 -13.08 -9.05
C VAL A 56 19.76 -12.04 -9.99
N ASP A 57 19.41 -10.77 -9.80
CA ASP A 57 19.93 -9.61 -10.54
C ASP A 57 19.87 -9.76 -12.07
N ASP A 58 18.83 -10.41 -12.59
CA ASP A 58 18.65 -10.74 -14.00
C ASP A 58 19.80 -11.58 -14.61
N ASP A 59 20.66 -12.17 -13.78
CA ASP A 59 21.78 -12.99 -14.22
C ASP A 59 21.29 -14.39 -14.57
N ALA A 60 21.30 -14.71 -15.87
CA ALA A 60 20.91 -16.01 -16.38
C ALA A 60 21.72 -17.18 -15.78
N SER A 61 22.95 -16.94 -15.32
CA SER A 61 23.78 -17.97 -14.68
C SER A 61 23.28 -18.37 -13.28
N THR A 62 22.51 -17.49 -12.65
CA THR A 62 21.90 -17.70 -11.33
C THR A 62 20.55 -18.41 -11.41
N ILE A 63 20.03 -18.67 -12.62
CA ILE A 63 18.73 -19.33 -12.80
C ILE A 63 18.73 -20.70 -12.11
N ARG A 64 17.78 -20.91 -11.21
CA ARG A 64 17.51 -22.21 -10.58
C ARG A 64 16.03 -22.51 -10.73
N CYS A 65 15.71 -23.64 -11.36
CA CYS A 65 14.34 -24.13 -11.51
C CYS A 65 14.19 -25.39 -10.68
N THR A 66 13.22 -25.41 -9.77
CA THR A 66 13.00 -26.55 -8.87
C THR A 66 11.50 -26.73 -8.58
N PRO A 67 11.03 -27.98 -8.40
CA PRO A 67 9.69 -28.26 -7.88
C PRO A 67 9.58 -28.04 -6.35
N ASP A 68 10.71 -27.99 -5.64
CA ASP A 68 10.83 -27.84 -4.19
C ASP A 68 11.09 -26.38 -3.75
N PRO A 69 10.91 -26.02 -2.46
CA PRO A 69 11.25 -24.70 -1.94
C PRO A 69 12.65 -24.23 -2.41
N LEU A 70 12.70 -22.99 -2.86
CA LEU A 70 13.86 -22.41 -3.52
C LEU A 70 14.93 -22.00 -2.51
N ALA A 71 16.11 -22.60 -2.64
CA ALA A 71 17.32 -22.13 -1.97
C ALA A 71 18.03 -21.10 -2.86
N LEU A 72 18.46 -19.99 -2.26
CA LEU A 72 19.31 -19.00 -2.92
C LEU A 72 20.64 -19.60 -3.41
N PRO A 73 21.24 -19.08 -4.50
CA PRO A 73 22.63 -19.35 -4.82
C PRO A 73 23.56 -19.03 -3.65
N GLU A 74 24.48 -19.92 -3.32
CA GLU A 74 25.55 -19.64 -2.36
C GLU A 74 26.50 -18.56 -2.93
N GLY A 75 27.14 -17.79 -2.04
CA GLY A 75 28.22 -16.88 -2.42
C GLY A 75 27.79 -15.56 -3.05
N LEU A 76 26.55 -15.12 -2.85
CA LEU A 76 26.13 -13.76 -3.23
C LEU A 76 27.01 -12.71 -2.52
N ALA A 77 27.43 -11.69 -3.27
CA ALA A 77 28.30 -10.63 -2.76
C ALA A 77 27.58 -9.76 -1.71
N ALA A 78 28.33 -8.97 -0.94
CA ALA A 78 27.71 -7.93 -0.12
C ALA A 78 27.11 -6.85 -1.02
N GLY A 79 25.83 -6.53 -0.84
CA GLY A 79 25.11 -5.64 -1.76
C GLY A 79 23.60 -5.74 -1.62
N VAL A 80 22.89 -4.97 -2.45
CA VAL A 80 21.45 -5.12 -2.65
C VAL A 80 21.26 -6.04 -3.83
N HIS A 81 20.53 -7.14 -3.62
CA HIS A 81 20.19 -8.09 -4.65
C HIS A 81 18.69 -8.03 -4.93
N ARG A 82 18.33 -8.25 -6.19
CA ARG A 82 16.96 -8.40 -6.67
C ARG A 82 16.75 -9.84 -7.07
N LEU A 83 15.63 -10.41 -6.66
CA LEU A 83 15.29 -11.78 -6.98
C LEU A 83 13.96 -11.86 -7.69
N GLU A 84 13.94 -12.46 -8.87
CA GLU A 84 12.75 -12.63 -9.69
C GLU A 84 12.36 -14.11 -9.74
N ALA A 85 11.07 -14.42 -9.61
CA ALA A 85 10.56 -15.76 -9.90
C ALA A 85 9.65 -15.73 -11.11
N TYR A 86 9.68 -16.80 -11.89
CA TYR A 86 8.80 -17.00 -13.02
C TYR A 86 8.46 -18.48 -13.16
N ALA A 87 7.32 -18.78 -13.79
CA ALA A 87 6.97 -20.15 -14.12
C ALA A 87 7.52 -20.48 -15.51
N ALA A 88 8.22 -21.60 -15.64
CA ALA A 88 8.68 -22.12 -16.91
C ALA A 88 7.95 -23.42 -17.25
N PHE A 89 7.43 -23.49 -18.47
CA PHE A 89 6.75 -24.67 -18.99
C PHE A 89 7.72 -25.58 -19.75
N PRO A 90 7.45 -26.90 -19.87
CA PRO A 90 8.32 -27.84 -20.58
C PRO A 90 8.61 -27.48 -22.05
N ASN A 91 7.73 -26.69 -22.68
CA ASN A 91 7.88 -26.21 -24.05
C ASN A 91 8.80 -24.97 -24.16
N GLY A 92 9.45 -24.55 -23.07
CA GLY A 92 10.32 -23.37 -23.03
C GLY A 92 9.55 -22.05 -22.90
N THR A 93 8.22 -22.07 -22.79
CA THR A 93 7.45 -20.86 -22.52
C THR A 93 7.79 -20.35 -21.12
N ARG A 94 8.43 -19.18 -21.07
CA ARG A 94 8.62 -18.41 -19.86
C ARG A 94 7.36 -17.59 -19.62
N LEU A 95 6.72 -17.83 -18.48
CA LEU A 95 5.65 -17.00 -17.99
C LEU A 95 6.22 -16.00 -16.99
N ASP A 96 6.60 -14.86 -17.55
CA ASP A 96 7.01 -13.67 -16.83
C ASP A 96 5.93 -12.64 -17.07
N CYS A 97 4.90 -12.66 -16.23
CA CYS A 97 3.98 -11.54 -16.18
C CYS A 97 4.84 -10.34 -15.81
N HIS A 98 5.04 -9.39 -16.74
CA HIS A 98 5.87 -8.18 -16.66
C HIS A 98 5.63 -7.35 -15.38
N LEU A 99 5.98 -7.93 -14.24
CA LEU A 99 5.89 -7.48 -12.87
C LEU A 99 7.31 -7.42 -12.32
N ARG A 100 8.28 -7.12 -13.20
CA ARG A 100 9.68 -6.85 -12.91
C ARG A 100 9.84 -6.02 -11.61
N GLU A 101 8.92 -5.12 -11.33
CA GLU A 101 8.95 -4.31 -10.10
C GLU A 101 8.03 -4.80 -8.96
N HIS A 102 7.03 -5.64 -9.23
CA HIS A 102 5.98 -5.97 -8.26
C HIS A 102 6.22 -7.26 -7.47
N ASP A 103 6.94 -8.24 -8.03
CA ASP A 103 7.19 -9.54 -7.35
C ASP A 103 8.68 -9.80 -7.11
N ALA A 104 9.53 -8.80 -7.37
CA ALA A 104 10.97 -8.94 -7.13
C ALA A 104 11.31 -8.74 -5.65
N VAL A 105 11.84 -9.77 -5.00
CA VAL A 105 12.32 -9.65 -3.62
C VAL A 105 13.66 -8.95 -3.63
N ARG A 106 13.70 -7.73 -3.06
CA ARG A 106 14.96 -7.06 -2.73
C ARG A 106 15.41 -7.45 -1.34
N PHE A 107 16.68 -7.80 -1.19
CA PHE A 107 17.32 -8.05 0.11
C PHE A 107 18.75 -7.50 0.09
N ARG A 108 19.30 -7.21 1.27
CA ARG A 108 20.67 -6.70 1.39
C ARG A 108 21.55 -7.70 2.12
N ILE A 109 22.70 -8.04 1.54
CA ILE A 109 23.76 -8.83 2.17
C ILE A 109 24.85 -7.89 2.70
N GLY A 110 25.27 -8.08 3.95
CA GLY A 110 26.45 -7.40 4.52
C GLY A 110 26.28 -6.95 5.98
N PRO A 111 27.39 -6.58 6.67
CA PRO A 111 27.36 -6.16 8.08
C PRO A 111 26.55 -4.89 8.28
N ARG A 112 25.96 -4.70 9.47
CA ARG A 112 25.20 -3.48 9.83
C ARG A 112 26.14 -2.27 9.77
N ASN A 113 25.83 -1.27 8.93
CA ASN A 113 26.66 -0.07 8.80
C ASN A 113 26.39 0.87 9.98
N ASP A 114 27.43 1.27 10.70
CA ASP A 114 27.34 2.26 11.78
C ASP A 114 26.81 3.63 11.27
N ASP A 115 26.98 3.91 9.98
CA ASP A 115 26.43 5.09 9.31
C ASP A 115 24.89 5.13 9.31
N ASP A 116 24.21 3.97 9.29
CA ASP A 116 22.74 3.90 9.32
C ASP A 116 22.21 4.34 10.69
N GLU A 117 22.89 3.94 11.77
CA GLU A 117 22.62 4.37 13.14
C GLU A 117 22.84 5.88 13.31
N GLU A 118 23.92 6.42 12.74
CA GLU A 118 24.22 7.85 12.82
C GLU A 118 23.20 8.70 12.04
N LYS A 119 22.78 8.25 10.85
CA LYS A 119 21.69 8.88 10.08
C LYS A 119 20.36 8.84 10.85
N LYS A 120 20.04 7.73 11.51
CA LYS A 120 18.84 7.59 12.35
C LYS A 120 18.88 8.56 13.54
N LYS A 121 20.04 8.72 14.19
CA LYS A 121 20.27 9.73 15.25
C LYS A 121 20.14 11.16 14.73
N LYS A 122 20.65 11.48 13.53
CA LYS A 122 20.49 12.81 12.91
C LYS A 122 19.04 13.12 12.57
N ARG A 123 18.26 12.15 12.05
CA ARG A 123 16.82 12.30 11.79
C ARG A 123 16.03 12.65 13.06
N ARG A 124 16.29 11.96 14.18
CA ARG A 124 15.66 12.25 15.49
C ARG A 124 15.82 13.69 15.96
N ARG A 125 16.89 14.39 15.56
CA ARG A 125 17.15 15.79 15.99
C ARG A 125 16.32 16.85 15.27
N ARG A 126 15.68 16.55 14.12
CA ARG A 126 14.92 17.54 13.32
C ARG A 126 13.42 17.58 13.63
N GLY A 127 12.96 16.84 14.65
CA GLY A 127 11.55 16.62 14.91
C GLY A 127 10.92 15.63 13.91
N PRO A 128 9.73 15.09 14.22
CA PRO A 128 9.10 14.08 13.39
C PRO A 128 8.73 14.67 12.02
N PRO A 129 9.12 14.02 10.90
CA PRO A 129 9.03 14.58 9.56
C PRO A 129 7.61 14.62 9.00
N ALA A 130 6.66 13.94 9.64
CA ALA A 130 5.27 13.84 9.19
C ALA A 130 4.28 13.81 10.35
N THR A 131 3.02 14.14 10.04
CA THR A 131 1.85 13.96 10.89
C THR A 131 0.99 12.83 10.34
N ILE A 132 0.66 11.87 11.20
CA ILE A 132 -0.26 10.79 10.86
C ILE A 132 -1.68 11.34 10.93
N VAL A 133 -2.48 11.06 9.92
CA VAL A 133 -3.87 11.50 9.84
C VAL A 133 -4.75 10.29 9.60
N THR A 134 -5.85 10.19 10.34
CA THR A 134 -6.83 9.12 10.21
C THR A 134 -8.23 9.65 10.52
N ALA A 135 -9.26 8.84 10.28
CA ALA A 135 -10.63 9.17 10.65
C ALA A 135 -11.45 7.91 10.94
N ALA A 136 -12.42 8.03 11.85
CA ALA A 136 -13.30 6.94 12.22
C ALA A 136 -14.68 7.46 12.65
N ASP A 137 -15.69 6.62 12.49
CA ASP A 137 -16.98 6.68 13.17
C ASP A 137 -17.04 5.59 14.27
N ALA A 138 -18.11 5.56 15.06
CA ALA A 138 -18.24 4.61 16.17
C ALA A 138 -18.00 3.13 15.78
N PRO A 139 -18.55 2.60 14.66
CA PRO A 139 -18.25 1.23 14.21
C PRO A 139 -16.76 0.96 13.92
N TYR A 140 -15.98 1.99 13.58
CA TYR A 140 -14.54 1.88 13.33
C TYR A 140 -13.69 2.22 14.55
N PHE A 141 -14.25 2.69 15.66
CA PHE A 141 -13.49 3.07 16.86
C PHE A 141 -12.56 1.96 17.40
N PRO A 142 -12.96 0.67 17.46
CA PRO A 142 -12.04 -0.40 17.84
C PRO A 142 -10.84 -0.54 16.91
N ARG A 143 -11.04 -0.29 15.61
CA ARG A 143 -9.97 -0.38 14.60
C ARG A 143 -9.03 0.80 14.72
N LEU A 144 -9.59 2.00 14.93
CA LEU A 144 -8.83 3.20 15.24
C LEU A 144 -7.94 2.98 16.48
N SER A 145 -8.46 2.37 17.54
CA SER A 145 -7.68 2.01 18.74
C SER A 145 -6.50 1.10 18.37
N ASN A 146 -6.72 0.08 17.54
CA ASN A 146 -5.64 -0.81 17.07
C ASN A 146 -4.57 -0.04 16.28
N LEU A 147 -4.98 0.84 15.37
CA LEU A 147 -4.06 1.69 14.61
C LEU A 147 -3.20 2.53 15.56
N VAL A 148 -3.84 3.30 16.45
CA VAL A 148 -3.13 4.20 17.37
C VAL A 148 -2.22 3.43 18.33
N GLY A 149 -2.68 2.28 18.86
CA GLY A 149 -1.85 1.40 19.68
C GLY A 149 -0.59 0.93 18.94
N SER A 150 -0.75 0.48 17.70
CA SER A 150 0.39 0.04 16.88
C SER A 150 1.37 1.18 16.54
N LEU A 151 0.85 2.40 16.32
CA LEU A 151 1.66 3.61 16.14
C LEU A 151 2.42 3.97 17.42
N GLN A 152 1.81 3.84 18.61
CA GLN A 152 2.50 4.10 19.87
C GLN A 152 3.64 3.10 20.12
N THR A 153 3.53 1.88 19.60
CA THR A 153 4.59 0.88 19.66
C THR A 153 5.75 1.21 18.71
N TRP A 154 5.45 1.44 17.43
CA TRP A 154 6.49 1.55 16.40
C TRP A 154 6.95 2.98 16.13
N GLU A 155 6.10 3.96 16.39
CA GLU A 155 6.27 5.38 16.08
C GLU A 155 5.86 6.28 17.26
N PRO A 156 6.46 6.09 18.46
CA PRO A 156 6.05 6.74 19.71
C PRO A 156 6.26 8.26 19.75
N GLU A 157 6.77 8.87 18.69
CA GLU A 157 7.01 10.31 18.57
C GLU A 157 6.21 10.95 17.42
N LEU A 158 5.59 10.15 16.54
CA LEU A 158 4.81 10.69 15.43
C LEU A 158 3.47 11.21 15.96
N PRO A 159 3.12 12.47 15.65
CA PRO A 159 1.84 13.01 16.05
C PRO A 159 0.70 12.44 15.23
N VAL A 160 -0.44 12.22 15.88
CA VAL A 160 -1.65 11.69 15.27
C VAL A 160 -2.76 12.74 15.34
N VAL A 161 -3.44 12.95 14.22
CA VAL A 161 -4.68 13.72 14.11
C VAL A 161 -5.80 12.75 13.72
N VAL A 162 -6.85 12.71 14.54
CA VAL A 162 -8.03 11.89 14.28
C VAL A 162 -9.17 12.80 13.86
N PHE A 163 -9.77 12.54 12.71
CA PHE A 163 -11.04 13.16 12.33
C PHE A 163 -12.20 12.29 12.79
N ASP A 164 -13.09 12.90 13.55
CA ASP A 164 -14.30 12.29 14.07
C ASP A 164 -15.40 12.38 13.01
N LEU A 165 -15.80 11.22 12.47
CA LEU A 165 -16.85 11.07 11.45
C LEU A 165 -18.21 10.67 12.05
N GLY A 166 -18.33 10.65 13.39
CA GLY A 166 -19.47 10.11 14.11
C GLY A 166 -19.07 9.14 15.23
N LEU A 167 -17.97 9.42 15.92
CA LEU A 167 -17.66 8.86 17.23
C LEU A 167 -18.68 9.36 18.24
N ASP A 168 -19.00 8.55 19.25
CA ASP A 168 -19.71 9.07 20.40
C ASP A 168 -18.79 9.94 21.29
N ALA A 169 -19.39 10.70 22.20
CA ALA A 169 -18.63 11.63 23.05
C ALA A 169 -17.59 10.92 23.93
N ALA A 170 -17.87 9.71 24.41
CA ALA A 170 -16.97 8.96 25.26
C ALA A 170 -15.81 8.37 24.45
N GLU A 171 -16.07 7.91 23.22
CA GLU A 171 -15.07 7.46 22.26
C GLU A 171 -14.13 8.59 21.86
N ALA A 172 -14.67 9.77 21.50
CA ALA A 172 -13.87 10.94 21.16
C ALA A 172 -13.03 11.43 22.34
N GLU A 173 -13.60 11.48 23.55
CA GLU A 173 -12.87 11.81 24.79
C GLU A 173 -11.74 10.80 25.04
N THR A 174 -12.02 9.51 24.89
CA THR A 174 -11.03 8.44 25.05
C THR A 174 -9.89 8.60 24.04
N ALA A 175 -10.21 8.78 22.76
CA ALA A 175 -9.20 8.97 21.70
C ALA A 175 -8.32 10.20 21.94
N SER A 176 -8.90 11.29 22.44
CA SER A 176 -8.16 12.53 22.72
C SER A 176 -7.10 12.39 23.81
N ARG A 177 -7.21 11.36 24.65
CA ARG A 177 -6.26 11.06 25.75
C ARG A 177 -5.17 10.08 25.35
N TRP A 178 -5.26 9.45 24.19
CA TRP A 178 -4.24 8.52 23.74
C TRP A 178 -2.91 9.25 23.51
N ARG A 179 -1.82 8.56 23.86
CA ARG A 179 -0.47 9.07 23.63
C ARG A 179 -0.28 9.43 22.15
N ASN A 180 0.31 10.60 21.92
CA ASN A 180 0.60 11.20 20.61
C ASN A 180 -0.61 11.61 19.76
N VAL A 181 -1.84 11.35 20.19
CA VAL A 181 -3.01 12.00 19.59
C VAL A 181 -3.00 13.45 20.01
N ARG A 182 -2.75 14.35 19.06
CA ARG A 182 -2.70 15.79 19.33
C ARG A 182 -4.09 16.40 19.39
N ARG A 183 -4.99 15.89 18.56
CA ARG A 183 -6.38 16.35 18.48
C ARG A 183 -7.28 15.28 17.89
N VAL A 184 -8.51 15.27 18.39
CA VAL A 184 -9.68 14.68 17.75
C VAL A 184 -10.49 15.85 17.21
N THR A 185 -10.69 15.91 15.90
CA THR A 185 -11.33 17.03 15.22
C THR A 185 -12.67 16.57 14.66
N PRO A 186 -13.79 17.14 15.11
CA PRO A 186 -15.09 16.90 14.48
C PRO A 186 -15.01 17.22 12.99
N PHE A 187 -15.45 16.29 12.15
CA PHE A 187 -15.50 16.54 10.72
C PHE A 187 -16.78 17.33 10.39
N PHE A 188 -16.62 18.63 10.14
CA PHE A 188 -17.74 19.49 9.75
C PHE A 188 -18.00 19.37 8.25
N PHE A 189 -19.06 18.64 7.89
CA PHE A 189 -19.51 18.46 6.51
C PHE A 189 -19.99 19.77 5.82
N GLU A 190 -20.18 20.85 6.59
CA GLU A 190 -20.59 22.16 6.09
C GLU A 190 -19.56 22.84 5.18
N TRP A 191 -18.30 22.38 5.18
CA TRP A 191 -17.23 22.94 4.32
C TRP A 191 -17.37 22.61 2.84
N THR A 192 -18.45 21.94 2.48
CA THR A 192 -18.68 21.42 1.15
C THR A 192 -20.15 21.62 0.81
N THR A 193 -20.43 22.53 -0.12
CA THR A 193 -21.81 22.91 -0.50
C THR A 193 -22.52 21.83 -1.33
N THR A 194 -21.97 20.61 -1.40
CA THR A 194 -22.38 19.54 -2.31
C THR A 194 -22.75 18.27 -1.55
N THR A 195 -23.82 17.60 -1.95
CA THR A 195 -24.38 16.40 -1.29
C THR A 195 -23.48 15.14 -1.26
N THR A 196 -22.31 15.16 -1.89
CA THR A 196 -21.37 14.02 -1.94
C THR A 196 -20.51 13.87 -0.72
N THR A 197 -20.21 14.98 -0.08
CA THR A 197 -19.26 15.08 1.01
C THR A 197 -19.96 14.87 2.34
N THR A 198 -21.25 15.21 2.42
CA THR A 198 -22.16 14.91 3.56
C THR A 198 -22.49 13.43 3.70
N ASP A 199 -22.30 12.62 2.66
CA ASP A 199 -22.42 11.16 2.73
C ASP A 199 -21.06 10.57 3.09
N VAL A 200 -20.83 10.34 4.39
CA VAL A 200 -19.59 9.74 4.94
C VAL A 200 -19.22 8.47 4.19
N GLY A 201 -20.24 7.70 3.78
CA GLY A 201 -20.08 6.45 3.05
C GLY A 201 -19.42 6.63 1.69
N LEU A 202 -19.52 7.80 1.05
CA LEU A 202 -18.85 8.06 -0.23
C LEU A 202 -17.35 8.33 -0.09
N VAL A 203 -16.83 8.51 1.13
CA VAL A 203 -15.40 8.68 1.44
C VAL A 203 -14.68 9.80 0.67
N GLY A 204 -15.42 10.75 0.09
CA GLY A 204 -14.85 11.87 -0.66
C GLY A 204 -14.05 12.87 0.21
N TRP A 205 -14.20 12.80 1.52
CA TRP A 205 -13.63 13.75 2.47
C TRP A 205 -12.11 13.58 2.70
N LYS A 206 -11.50 12.41 2.39
CA LYS A 206 -10.07 12.14 2.69
C LYS A 206 -9.11 13.16 2.07
N ALA A 207 -9.28 13.47 0.78
CA ALA A 207 -8.40 14.40 0.09
C ALA A 207 -8.47 15.81 0.69
N TRP A 208 -9.66 16.24 1.13
CA TRP A 208 -9.86 17.51 1.82
C TRP A 208 -9.17 17.55 3.17
N VAL A 209 -9.32 16.49 3.96
CA VAL A 209 -8.62 16.33 5.25
C VAL A 209 -7.11 16.45 5.07
N ILE A 210 -6.53 15.73 4.11
CA ILE A 210 -5.08 15.77 3.87
C ILE A 210 -4.64 17.19 3.48
N LEU A 211 -5.38 17.86 2.57
CA LEU A 211 -5.08 19.25 2.18
C LEU A 211 -5.15 20.22 3.36
N GLN A 212 -6.14 20.06 4.24
CA GLN A 212 -6.27 20.89 5.43
C GLN A 212 -5.05 20.76 6.34
N ILE A 213 -4.66 19.52 6.68
CA ILE A 213 -3.51 19.30 7.57
C ILE A 213 -2.20 19.80 6.94
N LEU A 214 -2.00 19.60 5.63
CA LEU A 214 -0.84 20.14 4.91
C LEU A 214 -0.73 21.66 5.01
N ARG A 215 -1.88 22.37 5.00
CA ARG A 215 -1.93 23.84 5.15
C ARG A 215 -1.68 24.28 6.59
N GLU A 216 -2.22 23.55 7.56
CA GLU A 216 -2.14 23.93 8.98
C GLU A 216 -0.77 23.64 9.61
N GLU A 217 -0.14 22.52 9.25
CA GLU A 217 1.08 22.06 9.95
C GLU A 217 2.37 22.31 9.17
N GLU A 218 2.31 22.65 7.87
CA GLU A 218 3.45 22.76 6.95
C GLU A 218 4.43 21.56 7.03
N ARG A 219 3.93 20.37 7.38
CA ARG A 219 4.66 19.10 7.49
C ARG A 219 4.09 18.08 6.55
N SER A 220 4.86 17.04 6.25
CA SER A 220 4.33 15.90 5.52
C SER A 220 3.15 15.27 6.25
N VAL A 221 2.20 14.77 5.48
CA VAL A 221 1.03 14.06 6.00
C VAL A 221 1.14 12.61 5.56
N LEU A 222 0.87 11.68 6.46
CA LEU A 222 0.65 10.28 6.12
C LEU A 222 -0.77 9.89 6.56
N TRP A 223 -1.67 9.81 5.59
CA TRP A 223 -3.00 9.26 5.78
C TRP A 223 -2.93 7.75 5.97
N LEU A 224 -3.56 7.25 7.03
CA LEU A 224 -3.79 5.82 7.27
C LEU A 224 -5.27 5.59 7.60
N ASP A 225 -5.95 4.70 6.87
CA ASP A 225 -7.33 4.31 7.20
C ASP A 225 -7.41 3.73 8.62
N ALA A 226 -8.50 3.94 9.35
CA ALA A 226 -8.64 3.45 10.73
C ALA A 226 -8.55 1.93 10.87
N ASN A 227 -8.69 1.16 9.78
CA ASN A 227 -8.49 -0.30 9.80
C ASN A 227 -7.03 -0.73 9.59
N THR A 228 -6.09 0.21 9.61
CA THR A 228 -4.66 -0.05 9.45
C THR A 228 -4.04 -0.52 10.75
N GLU A 229 -3.03 -1.37 10.66
CA GLU A 229 -2.11 -1.72 11.75
C GLU A 229 -0.68 -1.56 11.26
N VAL A 230 0.14 -0.90 12.07
CA VAL A 230 1.58 -0.72 11.82
C VAL A 230 2.32 -1.87 12.48
N ARG A 231 3.18 -2.55 11.71
CA ARG A 231 3.88 -3.78 12.14
C ARG A 231 5.40 -3.63 12.21
N SER A 232 5.92 -2.46 11.83
CA SER A 232 7.33 -2.10 11.94
C SER A 232 7.48 -0.57 11.92
N PRO A 233 8.68 -0.02 12.18
CA PRO A 233 8.93 1.40 11.96
C PRO A 233 8.62 1.82 10.52
N LEU A 234 8.10 3.03 10.35
CA LEU A 234 7.71 3.67 9.09
C LEU A 234 8.88 4.41 8.42
N ASP A 235 10.12 4.13 8.82
CA ASP A 235 11.34 4.77 8.32
C ASP A 235 11.40 4.81 6.76
N GLU A 236 11.01 3.70 6.13
CA GLU A 236 10.97 3.55 4.65
C GLU A 236 9.84 4.38 4.03
N VAL A 237 8.65 4.37 4.62
CA VAL A 237 7.49 5.15 4.16
C VAL A 237 7.83 6.64 4.22
N LEU A 238 8.37 7.09 5.34
CA LEU A 238 8.74 8.49 5.57
C LEU A 238 9.88 8.94 4.65
N ALA A 239 10.86 8.06 4.40
CA ALA A 239 11.93 8.33 3.43
C ALA A 239 11.37 8.51 2.02
N ALA A 240 10.44 7.65 1.60
CA ALA A 240 9.85 7.73 0.27
C ALA A 240 9.04 9.02 0.07
N ILE A 241 8.30 9.48 1.11
CA ILE A 241 7.62 10.79 1.09
C ILE A 241 8.64 11.93 0.94
N ASP A 242 9.77 11.87 1.66
CA ASP A 242 10.78 12.92 1.61
C ASP A 242 11.46 13.00 0.23
N GLU A 243 11.77 11.85 -0.35
CA GLU A 243 12.47 11.72 -1.63
C GLU A 243 11.58 12.05 -2.84
N THR A 244 10.41 11.43 -2.92
CA THR A 244 9.53 11.51 -4.11
C THR A 244 8.45 12.58 -3.96
N GLY A 245 8.24 13.08 -2.74
CA GLY A 245 7.17 14.02 -2.41
C GLY A 245 5.83 13.34 -2.06
N TYR A 246 5.73 12.01 -2.16
CA TYR A 246 4.52 11.27 -1.82
C TYR A 246 4.83 9.82 -1.40
N PHE A 247 3.84 9.12 -0.88
CA PHE A 247 3.88 7.67 -0.71
C PHE A 247 2.55 7.05 -1.10
N LEU A 248 2.59 6.10 -2.02
CA LEU A 248 1.47 5.30 -2.48
C LEU A 248 1.91 3.85 -2.63
N THR A 249 1.00 2.91 -2.38
CA THR A 249 1.24 1.49 -2.64
C THR A 249 0.13 0.89 -3.48
N VAL A 250 0.40 -0.25 -4.11
CA VAL A 250 -0.56 -0.94 -4.98
C VAL A 250 -1.69 -1.60 -4.17
N ALA A 251 -2.89 -1.62 -4.76
CA ALA A 251 -4.07 -2.30 -4.23
C ALA A 251 -4.19 -3.78 -4.69
N GLY A 252 -3.25 -4.26 -5.51
CA GLY A 252 -3.26 -5.62 -6.07
C GLY A 252 -4.21 -5.81 -7.27
N HIS A 253 -4.64 -4.73 -7.92
CA HIS A 253 -5.46 -4.80 -9.13
C HIS A 253 -4.92 -3.89 -10.25
N ARG A 254 -5.51 -4.01 -11.44
CA ARG A 254 -5.22 -3.17 -12.60
C ARG A 254 -6.24 -2.05 -12.77
N PHE A 255 -5.81 -0.98 -13.42
CA PHE A 255 -6.59 0.23 -13.70
C PHE A 255 -6.32 0.73 -15.13
N PRO A 256 -7.28 1.41 -15.78
CA PRO A 256 -8.71 1.43 -15.49
C PRO A 256 -9.39 0.11 -15.87
N THR A 257 -10.39 -0.31 -15.11
CA THR A 257 -11.28 -1.44 -15.48
C THR A 257 -12.72 -1.09 -15.14
N ALA A 258 -13.68 -1.82 -15.72
CA ALA A 258 -15.10 -1.64 -15.41
C ALA A 258 -15.45 -1.90 -13.94
N LYS A 259 -14.58 -2.61 -13.19
CA LYS A 259 -14.71 -2.85 -11.74
C LYS A 259 -14.13 -1.71 -10.90
N THR A 260 -13.10 -1.04 -11.39
CA THR A 260 -12.33 -0.06 -10.62
C THR A 260 -12.77 1.37 -10.86
N VAL A 261 -13.34 1.71 -12.01
CA VAL A 261 -13.71 3.09 -12.32
C VAL A 261 -14.78 3.20 -13.41
N ARG A 262 -15.66 4.20 -13.28
CA ARG A 262 -16.63 4.58 -14.32
C ARG A 262 -16.08 5.62 -15.30
N PRO A 263 -16.60 5.66 -16.55
CA PRO A 263 -16.14 6.61 -17.57
C PRO A 263 -16.22 8.08 -17.17
N ALA A 264 -17.25 8.50 -16.42
CA ALA A 264 -17.40 9.90 -16.00
C ALA A 264 -16.25 10.37 -15.09
N THR A 265 -15.75 9.50 -14.21
CA THR A 265 -14.55 9.76 -13.39
C THR A 265 -13.33 9.96 -14.29
N LEU A 266 -13.10 9.06 -15.26
CA LEU A 266 -11.95 9.17 -16.18
C LEU A 266 -12.00 10.45 -17.00
N ALA A 267 -13.19 10.80 -17.52
CA ALA A 267 -13.42 12.01 -18.29
C ALA A 267 -13.13 13.27 -17.47
N PHE A 268 -13.51 13.30 -16.18
CA PHE A 268 -13.21 14.43 -15.29
C PHE A 268 -11.71 14.70 -15.18
N PHE A 269 -10.88 13.65 -15.13
CA PHE A 269 -9.43 13.78 -15.06
C PHE A 269 -8.76 13.82 -16.45
N GLY A 270 -9.47 13.57 -17.55
CA GLY A 270 -8.84 13.40 -18.86
C GLY A 270 -7.86 12.22 -18.90
N CYS A 271 -8.15 11.15 -18.17
CA CYS A 271 -7.33 9.93 -18.19
C CYS A 271 -7.70 9.08 -19.41
N GLU A 272 -6.74 8.88 -20.32
CA GLU A 272 -6.91 8.11 -21.56
C GLU A 272 -6.18 6.75 -21.52
N ALA A 273 -5.79 6.29 -20.33
CA ALA A 273 -5.08 5.03 -20.17
C ALA A 273 -5.87 3.84 -20.75
N PRO A 274 -5.23 2.94 -21.52
CA PRO A 274 -5.89 1.73 -22.03
C PRO A 274 -6.41 0.83 -20.89
N PHE A 275 -7.41 0.00 -21.18
CA PHE A 275 -7.98 -0.94 -20.22
C PHE A 275 -6.90 -1.78 -19.52
N ALA A 276 -6.92 -1.79 -18.19
CA ALA A 276 -6.01 -2.54 -17.31
C ALA A 276 -4.50 -2.28 -17.53
N SER A 277 -4.13 -1.13 -18.11
CA SER A 277 -2.74 -0.80 -18.47
C SER A 277 -1.88 -0.28 -17.31
N LEU A 278 -2.50 0.19 -16.23
CA LEU A 278 -1.81 0.75 -15.06
C LEU A 278 -2.02 -0.13 -13.81
N PRO A 279 -1.08 -0.14 -12.86
CA PRO A 279 -1.35 -0.64 -11.52
C PRO A 279 -2.35 0.27 -10.81
N GLU A 280 -3.26 -0.31 -10.02
CA GLU A 280 -4.13 0.47 -9.15
C GLU A 280 -3.42 0.74 -7.82
N CYS A 281 -3.22 2.00 -7.45
CA CYS A 281 -2.76 2.39 -6.12
C CYS A 281 -3.92 2.41 -5.12
N THR A 282 -3.67 2.09 -3.85
CA THR A 282 -4.68 2.19 -2.79
C THR A 282 -4.80 3.62 -2.26
N SER A 283 -6.02 4.02 -1.86
CA SER A 283 -6.27 5.25 -1.10
C SER A 283 -6.25 5.04 0.42
N ALA A 284 -5.93 3.84 0.90
CA ALA A 284 -5.85 3.56 2.34
C ALA A 284 -4.59 4.13 2.99
N PHE A 285 -3.50 4.25 2.23
CA PHE A 285 -2.24 4.82 2.66
C PHE A 285 -1.81 5.89 1.66
N VAL A 286 -1.79 7.16 2.10
CA VAL A 286 -1.43 8.28 1.23
C VAL A 286 -0.47 9.20 1.99
N GLY A 287 0.81 9.14 1.62
CA GLY A 287 1.83 10.06 2.08
C GLY A 287 1.94 11.26 1.14
N VAL A 288 2.06 12.47 1.68
CA VAL A 288 2.18 13.70 0.90
C VAL A 288 3.15 14.67 1.57
N LYS A 289 4.14 15.14 0.83
CA LYS A 289 5.05 16.20 1.26
C LYS A 289 4.48 17.58 0.87
N PRO A 290 4.57 18.60 1.74
CA PRO A 290 4.12 19.95 1.41
C PRO A 290 4.88 20.48 0.19
N LYS A 291 4.20 21.29 -0.63
CA LYS A 291 4.73 21.91 -1.86
C LYS A 291 5.30 20.91 -2.90
N SER A 292 5.07 19.60 -2.73
CA SER A 292 5.38 18.60 -3.77
C SER A 292 4.42 18.71 -4.95
N ARG A 293 4.79 18.13 -6.09
CA ARG A 293 3.89 18.00 -7.25
C ARG A 293 2.59 17.28 -6.88
N PHE A 294 2.66 16.24 -6.04
CA PHE A 294 1.49 15.53 -5.56
C PHE A 294 0.53 16.44 -4.78
N HIS A 295 1.07 17.28 -3.89
CA HIS A 295 0.29 18.24 -3.14
C HIS A 295 -0.29 19.35 -4.02
N LEU A 296 0.49 19.92 -4.93
CA LEU A 296 0.07 21.11 -5.68
C LEU A 296 -0.84 20.79 -6.87
N ASP A 297 -0.62 19.65 -7.52
CA ASP A 297 -1.31 19.32 -8.78
C ASP A 297 -2.36 18.22 -8.62
N VAL A 298 -2.02 17.14 -7.91
CA VAL A 298 -2.84 15.91 -7.88
C VAL A 298 -3.93 16.01 -6.83
N LEU A 299 -3.54 16.20 -5.56
CA LEU A 299 -4.47 16.16 -4.44
C LEU A 299 -5.62 17.19 -4.55
N PRO A 300 -5.41 18.44 -5.04
CA PRO A 300 -6.50 19.39 -5.24
C PRO A 300 -7.51 18.94 -6.30
N LYS A 301 -7.07 18.24 -7.36
CA LYS A 301 -8.00 17.68 -8.35
C LYS A 301 -8.78 16.50 -7.79
N VAL A 302 -8.16 15.66 -6.96
CA VAL A 302 -8.87 14.59 -6.23
C VAL A 302 -9.93 15.20 -5.31
N ALA A 303 -9.59 16.24 -4.55
CA ALA A 303 -10.54 16.96 -3.70
C ALA A 303 -11.68 17.61 -4.50
N ALA A 304 -11.39 18.18 -5.68
CA ALA A 304 -12.41 18.73 -6.58
C ALA A 304 -13.36 17.64 -7.10
N CYS A 305 -12.84 16.47 -7.48
CA CYS A 305 -13.67 15.31 -7.84
C CYS A 305 -14.55 14.87 -6.67
N SER A 306 -14.04 14.86 -5.44
CA SER A 306 -14.81 14.52 -4.25
C SER A 306 -16.00 15.44 -3.99
N ALA A 307 -15.89 16.71 -4.39
CA ALA A 307 -16.99 17.67 -4.35
C ALA A 307 -17.95 17.54 -5.55
N ASN A 308 -17.67 16.66 -6.52
CA ASN A 308 -18.48 16.47 -7.71
C ASN A 308 -19.08 15.06 -7.74
N ARG A 309 -20.40 14.95 -7.56
CA ARG A 309 -21.09 13.64 -7.52
C ARG A 309 -20.89 12.83 -8.78
N THR A 310 -20.99 13.49 -9.93
CA THR A 310 -20.80 12.85 -11.23
C THR A 310 -19.36 12.38 -11.44
N CYS A 311 -18.38 12.90 -10.69
CA CYS A 311 -17.02 12.39 -10.69
C CYS A 311 -16.81 11.28 -9.66
N LEU A 312 -17.07 11.56 -8.38
CA LEU A 312 -16.77 10.64 -7.29
C LEU A 312 -17.64 9.37 -7.33
N TYR A 313 -18.93 9.55 -7.61
CA TYR A 313 -19.91 8.47 -7.62
C TYR A 313 -20.93 8.66 -8.75
N PRO A 314 -20.51 8.45 -10.01
CA PRO A 314 -21.35 8.65 -11.19
C PRO A 314 -22.70 7.92 -11.10
N PRO A 315 -23.77 8.39 -11.77
CA PRO A 315 -25.12 7.82 -11.63
C PRO A 315 -25.24 6.33 -11.95
N ASP A 316 -24.34 5.78 -12.77
CA ASP A 316 -24.27 4.37 -13.14
C ASP A 316 -23.38 3.53 -12.19
N SER A 317 -22.99 4.10 -11.05
CA SER A 317 -22.22 3.40 -10.01
C SER A 317 -23.12 2.51 -9.14
N VAL A 318 -22.64 1.29 -8.89
CA VAL A 318 -23.30 0.26 -8.09
C VAL A 318 -22.41 -0.14 -6.91
N GLY A 319 -22.44 0.67 -5.86
CA GLY A 319 -21.60 0.51 -4.67
C GLY A 319 -20.12 0.47 -5.04
N ASN A 320 -19.37 -0.44 -4.41
CA ASN A 320 -17.95 -0.68 -4.73
C ASN A 320 -17.74 -1.69 -5.88
N THR A 321 -18.81 -2.08 -6.58
CA THR A 321 -18.76 -3.13 -7.62
C THR A 321 -18.09 -2.63 -8.91
N ASN A 322 -18.35 -1.38 -9.28
CA ASN A 322 -17.88 -0.78 -10.52
C ASN A 322 -17.30 0.65 -10.35
N GLN A 323 -17.21 1.13 -9.12
CA GLN A 323 -16.63 2.42 -8.73
C GLN A 323 -16.09 2.29 -7.30
N ARG A 324 -14.81 2.53 -7.10
CA ARG A 324 -14.16 2.49 -5.77
C ARG A 324 -13.96 3.88 -5.17
N ARG A 325 -14.86 4.82 -5.52
CA ARG A 325 -14.99 6.15 -4.90
C ARG A 325 -13.66 6.92 -4.90
N ASP A 326 -13.14 7.26 -3.72
CA ASP A 326 -11.88 7.97 -3.50
C ASP A 326 -10.69 7.28 -4.18
N GLN A 327 -10.64 5.94 -4.16
CA GLN A 327 -9.60 5.19 -4.84
C GLN A 327 -9.68 5.33 -6.37
N SER A 328 -10.89 5.35 -6.94
CA SER A 328 -11.09 5.59 -8.38
C SER A 328 -10.65 7.00 -8.78
N ALA A 329 -11.04 8.00 -7.98
CA ALA A 329 -10.67 9.39 -8.21
C ALA A 329 -9.15 9.60 -8.10
N LEU A 330 -8.51 9.00 -7.09
CA LEU A 330 -7.06 9.02 -6.93
C LEU A 330 -6.38 8.46 -8.18
N ASN A 331 -6.68 7.22 -8.59
CA ASN A 331 -6.02 6.57 -9.72
C ASN A 331 -6.26 7.27 -11.06
N ALA A 332 -7.45 7.84 -11.27
CA ALA A 332 -7.72 8.66 -12.45
C ALA A 332 -6.86 9.93 -12.47
N ALA A 333 -6.62 10.56 -11.31
CA ALA A 333 -5.69 11.67 -11.18
C ALA A 333 -4.24 11.24 -11.44
N LEU A 334 -3.80 10.12 -10.88
CA LEU A 334 -2.44 9.59 -11.10
C LEU A 334 -2.16 9.36 -12.59
N CYS A 335 -3.12 8.77 -13.29
CA CYS A 335 -3.09 8.61 -14.74
C CYS A 335 -2.91 9.95 -15.47
N GLN A 336 -3.68 10.98 -15.12
CA GLN A 336 -3.56 12.30 -15.74
C GLN A 336 -2.17 12.92 -15.57
N PHE A 337 -1.55 12.73 -14.40
CA PHE A 337 -0.28 13.38 -14.07
C PHE A 337 0.95 12.49 -14.31
N ALA A 338 0.75 11.28 -14.85
CA ALA A 338 1.80 10.26 -14.99
C ALA A 338 2.54 10.02 -13.66
N ILE A 339 1.78 9.84 -12.58
CA ILE A 339 2.33 9.46 -11.27
C ILE A 339 2.13 7.95 -11.08
N GLU A 340 3.21 7.28 -10.68
CA GLU A 340 3.20 5.86 -10.38
C GLU A 340 3.06 5.62 -8.86
N CYS A 341 2.59 4.44 -8.47
CA CYS A 341 2.63 4.05 -7.06
C CYS A 341 4.10 4.00 -6.60
N THR A 342 4.40 4.53 -5.42
CA THR A 342 5.76 4.61 -4.88
C THR A 342 6.40 3.24 -4.71
N THR A 343 5.60 2.26 -4.29
CA THR A 343 6.07 0.91 -4.10
C THR A 343 5.01 -0.12 -4.47
N ALA A 344 5.48 -1.22 -5.03
CA ALA A 344 4.71 -2.43 -5.23
C ALA A 344 4.98 -3.48 -4.15
N ASP A 345 5.78 -3.15 -3.15
CA ASP A 345 6.23 -4.06 -2.12
C ASP A 345 5.06 -4.54 -1.25
N ARG A 346 4.91 -5.86 -1.16
CA ARG A 346 3.84 -6.56 -0.44
C ARG A 346 3.82 -6.28 1.05
N ARG A 347 4.93 -5.82 1.63
CA ARG A 347 5.01 -5.37 3.02
C ARG A 347 4.08 -4.20 3.34
N PHE A 348 3.58 -3.52 2.31
CA PHE A 348 2.62 -2.43 2.41
C PHE A 348 1.23 -2.77 1.84
N TRP A 349 0.95 -4.01 1.43
CA TRP A 349 -0.31 -4.34 0.75
C TRP A 349 -1.50 -4.47 1.69
N MET A 350 -2.68 -4.17 1.15
CA MET A 350 -3.96 -4.10 1.88
C MET A 350 -4.84 -5.37 1.72
N TRP A 351 -4.40 -6.39 0.97
CA TRP A 351 -5.32 -7.43 0.48
C TRP A 351 -5.36 -8.70 1.35
N HIS A 352 -6.50 -8.92 2.00
CA HIS A 352 -6.84 -10.12 2.79
C HIS A 352 -6.73 -11.45 2.00
N GLY A 353 -6.76 -11.41 0.67
CA GLY A 353 -6.58 -12.62 -0.14
C GLY A 353 -5.18 -13.22 -0.07
N GLN A 354 -4.20 -12.48 0.46
CA GLN A 354 -2.86 -12.99 0.73
C GLN A 354 -2.85 -13.78 2.04
N LYS A 355 -3.40 -15.00 2.02
CA LYS A 355 -3.34 -15.91 3.18
C LYS A 355 -1.90 -16.19 3.64
N SER A 356 -0.92 -16.07 2.74
CA SER A 356 0.50 -16.29 3.02
C SER A 356 1.21 -15.11 3.69
N PHE A 357 0.58 -13.94 3.79
CA PHE A 357 1.20 -12.75 4.37
C PHE A 357 0.24 -12.11 5.39
N LEU A 358 0.05 -12.79 6.51
CA LEU A 358 -0.71 -12.33 7.67
C LEU A 358 0.25 -11.86 8.76
N PRO A 359 -0.13 -10.86 9.58
CA PRO A 359 0.68 -10.48 10.73
C PRO A 359 0.82 -11.66 11.71
N THR A 360 1.96 -11.75 12.38
CA THR A 360 2.15 -12.70 13.49
C THR A 360 1.19 -12.39 14.63
N GLU A 361 0.83 -13.40 15.42
CA GLU A 361 -0.02 -13.23 16.61
C GLU A 361 0.58 -12.23 17.60
N ASP A 362 1.90 -12.32 17.83
CA ASP A 362 2.64 -11.33 18.61
C ASP A 362 2.79 -10.02 17.82
N PRO A 363 2.29 -8.87 18.33
CA PRO A 363 2.40 -7.57 17.68
C PRO A 363 3.83 -7.02 17.57
N PHE A 364 4.76 -7.54 18.37
CA PHE A 364 6.17 -7.15 18.33
C PHE A 364 7.02 -8.01 17.41
N SER A 365 6.53 -9.19 17.06
CA SER A 365 7.19 -10.06 16.08
C SER A 365 7.03 -9.51 14.67
N GLN A 366 8.15 -9.40 13.97
CA GLN A 366 8.24 -8.88 12.61
C GLN A 366 8.34 -10.05 11.64
N ASN A 367 7.50 -10.04 10.62
CA ASN A 367 7.57 -10.95 9.47
C ASN A 367 7.76 -10.18 8.15
N GLY A 368 8.42 -9.02 8.24
CA GLY A 368 8.62 -8.10 7.13
C GLY A 368 7.42 -7.17 6.87
N MET A 369 6.22 -7.47 7.36
CA MET A 369 5.07 -6.60 7.17
C MET A 369 5.28 -5.22 7.84
N VAL A 370 4.95 -4.14 7.11
CA VAL A 370 5.02 -2.77 7.64
C VAL A 370 3.62 -2.21 7.87
N LEU A 371 2.75 -2.28 6.86
CA LEU A 371 1.36 -1.82 6.93
C LEU A 371 0.42 -2.97 6.62
N PHE A 372 -0.57 -3.16 7.47
CA PHE A 372 -1.59 -4.19 7.32
C PHE A 372 -2.99 -3.60 7.46
N SER A 373 -3.98 -4.12 6.73
CA SER A 373 -5.38 -3.71 6.91
C SER A 373 -6.19 -4.85 7.52
N ARG A 374 -6.66 -4.66 8.76
CA ARG A 374 -7.57 -5.59 9.43
C ARG A 374 -8.98 -5.46 8.87
N ARG A 375 -9.25 -6.21 7.80
CA ARG A 375 -10.60 -6.38 7.24
C ARG A 375 -11.32 -7.54 7.94
N GLY A 376 -11.64 -7.37 9.21
CA GLY A 376 -12.41 -8.33 10.01
C GLY A 376 -12.75 -7.74 11.38
N ASN A 377 -13.85 -8.18 12.00
CA ASN A 377 -14.27 -7.76 13.35
C ASN A 377 -13.39 -8.38 14.46
N ALA A 378 -12.08 -8.52 14.21
CA ALA A 378 -11.16 -9.05 15.20
C ALA A 378 -11.18 -8.16 16.45
N GLN A 379 -11.09 -8.81 17.62
CA GLN A 379 -11.25 -8.21 18.93
C GLN A 379 -10.45 -6.92 19.09
N VAL A 380 -11.01 -5.99 19.86
CA VAL A 380 -10.37 -4.71 20.23
C VAL A 380 -9.04 -5.02 20.90
N TYR A 381 -7.94 -4.50 20.37
CA TYR A 381 -6.67 -4.48 21.09
C TYR A 381 -6.80 -3.46 22.22
N THR A 382 -6.73 -3.93 23.45
CA THR A 382 -6.58 -3.09 24.64
C THR A 382 -5.10 -3.10 25.02
N PRO A 383 -4.33 -2.03 24.70
CA PRO A 383 -2.97 -1.90 25.21
C PRO A 383 -3.04 -1.87 26.74
N SER A 384 -2.26 -2.73 27.39
CA SER A 384 -2.07 -2.73 28.85
C SER A 384 -1.23 -1.57 29.33
#